data_AF-A0A1V4FKL6-F1
#
_entry.id   AF-A0A1V4FKL6-F1
#
_cell.length_a   1.000
_cell.length_b   1.000
_cell.length_c   1.000
_cell.angle_alpha   90.00
_cell.angle_beta   90.00
_cell.angle_gamma   90.00
#
_symmetry.space_group_name_H-M   'P 1'
#
loop_
_entity.id
_entity.type
_entity.pdbx_description
1 polymer ?
#
loop_
_entity_poly.entity_id
_entity_poly.type
_entity_poly.pdbx_seq_one_letter_code
_entity_poly.pdbx_strand_id
1 'polypeptide(L)'
;MELKLNEETLIGIISKAPIENDHWDFKEKWHEDNGELLRDIINFVNTPHHDDCYIILGVNDKNGEIVGIDKDPNRRNKQQLQDYLRRQPFAQNWYPLTNVETFKLSGHYIDVITIKNSNNVPIYLNRRVNRKGKPMQPGLIYSRINDSNTPVDESTSDNQLELLWAKRFHLDVSIYDRYKAILMHPEDWEQIITEDNHESYIYLRDPNFAIKVDGPLENKNSHFESFMMSEFNIRVEWFIIKLFYGNNEIYYNYDIPIDDSSAEIIIPDHHFINVNSVFNGISYHCYIKDELPYILTNFINDVRNVSYAGYWWNHVTADNVFYETKKEKAYYEKLVFDNYEKVKSSEFASDPETVQYLTNKIKLSGTRGEGGDITLIAKEMEKEHLLVKYIKKLQSKNSTQSK
;
A
#
# COMPACT_ATOMS: atom_id res chain seq x y z
N MET A 1 -2.76 -4.66 1.05
CA MET A 1 -3.85 -5.50 0.55
C MET A 1 -4.37 -4.89 -0.75
N GLU A 2 -3.73 -5.25 -1.87
CA GLU A 2 -4.22 -4.95 -3.22
C GLU A 2 -5.61 -5.56 -3.36
N LEU A 3 -6.60 -4.74 -3.74
CA LEU A 3 -7.93 -5.26 -4.06
C LEU A 3 -7.79 -6.19 -5.27
N LYS A 4 -7.99 -7.48 -5.00
CA LYS A 4 -8.19 -8.51 -6.00
C LYS A 4 -9.28 -8.07 -6.97
N LEU A 5 -9.09 -8.41 -8.25
CA LEU A 5 -10.14 -8.32 -9.24
C LEU A 5 -11.40 -9.00 -8.67
N ASN A 6 -12.49 -8.25 -8.53
CA ASN A 6 -13.77 -8.80 -8.06
C ASN A 6 -14.68 -9.15 -9.25
N GLU A 7 -15.74 -9.90 -8.97
CA GLU A 7 -16.65 -10.39 -10.01
C GLU A 7 -17.27 -9.26 -10.85
N GLU A 8 -17.70 -8.17 -10.22
CA GLU A 8 -18.29 -7.01 -10.91
C GLU A 8 -17.28 -6.35 -11.87
N THR A 9 -16.03 -6.17 -11.44
CA THR A 9 -14.97 -5.61 -12.27
C THR A 9 -14.65 -6.54 -13.43
N LEU A 10 -14.57 -7.85 -13.16
CA LEU A 10 -14.34 -8.86 -14.19
C LEU A 10 -15.45 -8.86 -15.25
N ILE A 11 -16.72 -8.80 -14.84
CA ILE A 11 -17.86 -8.67 -15.77
C ILE A 11 -17.73 -7.40 -16.61
N GLY A 12 -17.34 -6.28 -15.99
CA GLY A 12 -17.06 -5.03 -16.70
C GLY A 12 -15.96 -5.16 -17.75
N ILE A 13 -14.87 -5.89 -17.46
CA ILE A 13 -13.79 -6.16 -18.42
C ILE A 13 -14.28 -7.09 -19.54
N ILE A 14 -14.91 -8.22 -19.19
CA ILE A 14 -15.42 -9.20 -20.17
C ILE A 14 -16.45 -8.56 -21.12
N SER A 15 -17.24 -7.59 -20.65
CA SER A 15 -18.19 -6.86 -21.50
C SER A 15 -17.53 -6.08 -22.66
N LYS A 16 -16.20 -5.84 -22.58
CA LYS A 16 -15.40 -5.21 -23.62
C LYS A 16 -14.79 -6.21 -24.60
N ALA A 17 -14.90 -7.51 -24.37
CA ALA A 17 -14.37 -8.51 -25.29
C ALA A 17 -15.00 -8.38 -26.69
N PRO A 18 -14.26 -8.64 -27.78
CA PRO A 18 -12.86 -9.11 -27.83
C PRO A 18 -11.81 -7.98 -27.80
N ILE A 19 -12.14 -6.77 -27.33
CA ILE A 19 -11.20 -5.64 -27.33
C ILE A 19 -10.12 -5.88 -26.26
N GLU A 20 -8.91 -6.17 -26.74
CA GLU A 20 -7.69 -6.29 -25.93
C GLU A 20 -6.93 -4.96 -25.83
N ASN A 21 -6.08 -4.85 -24.81
CA ASN A 21 -5.17 -3.72 -24.62
C ASN A 21 -3.94 -4.15 -23.81
N ASP A 22 -3.24 -3.18 -23.24
CA ASP A 22 -2.05 -3.37 -22.41
C ASP A 22 -2.36 -3.83 -20.98
N HIS A 23 -3.62 -3.74 -20.54
CA HIS A 23 -4.08 -4.25 -19.24
C HIS A 23 -4.65 -5.66 -19.29
N TRP A 24 -5.28 -6.08 -20.40
CA TRP A 24 -5.87 -7.41 -20.50
C TRP A 24 -5.84 -8.04 -21.89
N ASP A 25 -5.84 -9.38 -21.88
CA ASP A 25 -5.91 -10.25 -23.05
C ASP A 25 -6.93 -11.38 -22.79
N PHE A 26 -7.73 -11.71 -23.81
CA PHE A 26 -8.72 -12.78 -23.74
C PHE A 26 -8.20 -14.03 -24.45
N LYS A 27 -8.39 -15.19 -23.82
CA LYS A 27 -7.96 -16.47 -24.35
C LYS A 27 -9.07 -17.49 -24.15
N GLU A 28 -9.40 -18.25 -25.19
CA GLU A 28 -10.44 -19.28 -25.09
C GLU A 28 -10.04 -20.41 -24.13
N LYS A 29 -8.74 -20.73 -24.08
CA LYS A 29 -8.17 -21.83 -23.28
C LYS A 29 -6.80 -21.47 -22.71
N TRP A 30 -6.37 -22.22 -21.71
CA TRP A 30 -5.00 -22.23 -21.22
C TRP A 30 -3.99 -22.60 -22.32
N HIS A 31 -2.82 -21.99 -22.25
CA HIS A 31 -1.73 -22.25 -23.18
C HIS A 31 -1.27 -23.70 -23.09
N GLU A 32 -1.37 -24.40 -24.23
CA GLU A 32 -0.79 -25.72 -24.46
C GLU A 32 0.75 -25.67 -24.39
N ASP A 33 1.36 -24.60 -24.90
CA ASP A 33 2.80 -24.40 -24.88
C ASP A 33 3.22 -23.48 -23.73
N ASN A 34 4.08 -24.00 -22.84
CA ASN A 34 4.59 -23.24 -21.70
C ASN A 34 5.33 -21.96 -22.12
N GLY A 35 6.04 -21.98 -23.25
CA GLY A 35 6.82 -20.83 -23.69
C GLY A 35 5.98 -19.72 -24.33
N GLU A 36 4.79 -20.03 -24.85
CA GLU A 36 3.78 -19.02 -25.19
C GLU A 36 3.26 -18.33 -23.93
N LEU A 37 2.87 -19.09 -22.91
CA LEU A 37 2.43 -18.52 -21.63
C LEU A 37 3.50 -17.63 -21.01
N LEU A 38 4.77 -18.08 -21.02
CA LEU A 38 5.88 -17.28 -20.51
C LEU A 38 6.06 -15.99 -21.30
N ARG A 39 5.96 -16.03 -22.63
CA ARG A 39 6.07 -14.83 -23.46
C ARG A 39 4.96 -13.84 -23.12
N ASP A 40 3.70 -14.29 -23.03
CA ASP A 40 2.57 -13.42 -22.70
C ASP A 40 2.78 -12.78 -21.32
N ILE A 41 3.17 -13.57 -20.32
CA ILE A 41 3.47 -13.04 -18.97
C ILE A 41 4.61 -12.02 -19.02
N ILE A 42 5.72 -12.29 -19.71
CA ILE A 42 6.84 -11.33 -19.79
C ILE A 42 6.39 -10.01 -20.44
N ASN A 43 5.59 -10.07 -21.51
CA ASN A 43 5.10 -8.87 -22.17
C ASN A 43 4.21 -8.03 -21.24
N PHE A 44 3.35 -8.68 -20.45
CA PHE A 44 2.49 -8.02 -19.46
C PHE A 44 3.22 -7.51 -18.22
N VAL A 45 4.29 -8.19 -17.79
CA VAL A 45 5.12 -7.69 -16.69
C VAL A 45 5.86 -6.44 -17.14
N ASN A 46 6.41 -6.46 -18.35
CA ASN A 46 7.13 -5.34 -18.95
C ASN A 46 6.17 -4.30 -19.56
N THR A 47 5.26 -3.76 -18.74
CA THR A 47 4.44 -2.60 -19.09
C THR A 47 4.91 -1.35 -18.34
N PRO A 48 4.88 -0.16 -18.99
CA PRO A 48 5.24 1.11 -18.34
C PRO A 48 4.23 1.62 -17.31
N HIS A 49 2.96 1.25 -17.40
CA HIS A 49 1.94 1.71 -16.46
C HIS A 49 2.04 0.97 -15.12
N HIS A 50 1.46 1.52 -14.05
CA HIS A 50 1.58 0.99 -12.67
C HIS A 50 0.41 0.11 -12.23
N ASP A 51 -0.26 -0.55 -13.17
CA ASP A 51 -1.44 -1.37 -12.90
C ASP A 51 -1.15 -2.86 -13.07
N ASP A 52 -1.88 -3.68 -12.32
CA ASP A 52 -1.94 -5.13 -12.57
C ASP A 52 -2.51 -5.40 -13.97
N CYS A 53 -2.02 -6.47 -14.60
CA CYS A 53 -2.51 -6.94 -15.89
C CYS A 53 -3.20 -8.29 -15.78
N TYR A 54 -4.02 -8.66 -16.76
CA TYR A 54 -4.89 -9.83 -16.69
C TYR A 54 -4.87 -10.66 -17.98
N ILE A 55 -4.65 -11.96 -17.86
CA ILE A 55 -5.00 -12.92 -18.92
C ILE A 55 -6.29 -13.62 -18.49
N ILE A 56 -7.36 -13.42 -19.25
CA ILE A 56 -8.70 -13.92 -18.94
C ILE A 56 -8.99 -15.13 -19.82
N LEU A 57 -9.10 -16.31 -19.18
CA LEU A 57 -9.16 -17.61 -19.82
C LEU A 57 -10.59 -18.18 -19.76
N GLY A 58 -11.05 -18.74 -20.88
CA GLY A 58 -12.44 -19.22 -21.04
C GLY A 58 -13.35 -18.23 -21.74
N VAL A 59 -12.77 -17.20 -22.39
CA VAL A 59 -13.49 -16.21 -23.21
C VAL A 59 -12.93 -16.27 -24.63
N ASN A 60 -13.80 -16.42 -25.63
CA ASN A 60 -13.40 -16.48 -27.02
C ASN A 60 -12.82 -15.13 -27.47
N ASP A 61 -11.63 -15.19 -28.04
CA ASP A 61 -10.80 -14.05 -28.45
C ASP A 61 -11.30 -13.33 -29.72
N LYS A 62 -12.35 -13.85 -30.37
CA LYS A 62 -12.92 -13.26 -31.61
C LYS A 62 -14.29 -12.66 -31.43
N ASN A 63 -15.13 -13.24 -30.58
CA ASN A 63 -16.51 -12.79 -30.39
C ASN A 63 -16.85 -12.44 -28.93
N GLY A 64 -15.93 -12.65 -27.98
CA GLY A 64 -16.13 -12.37 -26.56
C GLY A 64 -17.06 -13.35 -25.83
N GLU A 65 -17.45 -14.45 -26.47
CA GLU A 65 -18.34 -15.44 -25.88
C GLU A 65 -17.65 -16.19 -24.73
N ILE A 66 -18.37 -16.40 -23.63
CA ILE A 66 -17.89 -17.21 -22.51
C ILE A 66 -18.00 -18.69 -22.88
N VAL A 67 -16.86 -19.34 -23.09
CA VAL A 67 -16.76 -20.78 -23.45
C VAL A 67 -16.46 -21.64 -22.23
N GLY A 68 -15.69 -21.09 -21.28
CA GLY A 68 -15.29 -21.74 -20.04
C GLY A 68 -14.06 -22.66 -20.15
N ILE A 69 -13.42 -22.91 -19.00
CA ILE A 69 -12.23 -23.78 -18.86
C ILE A 69 -12.51 -25.10 -18.13
N ASP A 70 -13.79 -25.47 -17.97
CA ASP A 70 -14.26 -26.63 -17.20
C ASP A 70 -13.55 -27.96 -17.54
N LYS A 71 -13.14 -28.13 -18.80
CA LYS A 71 -12.51 -29.36 -19.32
C LYS A 71 -11.14 -29.10 -19.94
N ASP A 72 -10.50 -27.98 -19.62
CA ASP A 72 -9.21 -27.63 -20.19
C ASP A 72 -8.08 -28.53 -19.63
N PRO A 73 -7.40 -29.34 -20.46
CA PRO A 73 -6.34 -30.23 -19.99
C PRO A 73 -5.07 -29.50 -19.55
N ASN A 74 -4.90 -28.23 -19.92
CA ASN A 74 -3.73 -27.41 -19.61
C ASN A 74 -3.96 -26.45 -18.45
N ARG A 75 -5.13 -26.53 -17.80
CA ARG A 75 -5.48 -25.70 -16.66
C ARG A 75 -4.44 -25.80 -15.54
N ARG A 76 -3.95 -24.66 -15.05
CA ARG A 76 -2.99 -24.59 -13.93
C ARG A 76 -3.61 -23.85 -12.76
N ASN A 77 -3.28 -24.29 -11.54
CA ASN A 77 -3.56 -23.51 -10.34
C ASN A 77 -2.43 -22.50 -10.05
N LYS A 78 -2.66 -21.63 -9.06
CA LYS A 78 -1.69 -20.60 -8.60
C LYS A 78 -0.31 -21.18 -8.32
N GLN A 79 -0.23 -22.28 -7.57
CA GLN A 79 1.04 -22.88 -7.16
C GLN A 79 1.82 -23.42 -8.37
N GLN A 80 1.13 -24.11 -9.28
CA GLN A 80 1.74 -24.65 -10.49
C GLN A 80 2.32 -23.54 -11.39
N LEU A 81 1.60 -22.42 -11.54
CA LEU A 81 2.09 -21.28 -12.31
C LEU A 81 3.30 -20.62 -11.64
N GLN A 82 3.25 -20.41 -10.34
CA GLN A 82 4.34 -19.85 -9.55
C GLN A 82 5.60 -20.71 -9.59
N ASP A 83 5.46 -22.03 -9.43
CA ASP A 83 6.58 -22.97 -9.52
C ASP A 83 7.16 -23.04 -10.93
N TYR A 84 6.31 -22.89 -11.96
CA TYR A 84 6.76 -22.78 -13.35
C TYR A 84 7.62 -21.53 -13.56
N LEU A 85 7.13 -20.35 -13.15
CA LEU A 85 7.83 -19.07 -13.31
C LEU A 85 9.15 -19.03 -12.54
N ARG A 86 9.18 -19.55 -11.31
CA ARG A 86 10.40 -19.60 -10.47
C ARG A 86 11.53 -20.41 -11.12
N ARG A 87 11.21 -21.40 -11.95
CA ARG A 87 12.20 -22.23 -12.67
C ARG A 87 12.71 -21.59 -13.96
N GLN A 88 12.13 -20.48 -14.39
CA GLN A 88 12.55 -19.82 -15.63
C GLN A 88 13.85 -19.04 -15.42
N PRO A 89 14.69 -18.94 -16.46
CA PRO A 89 16.01 -18.34 -16.37
C PRO A 89 15.94 -16.80 -16.44
N PHE A 90 15.24 -16.15 -15.50
CA PHE A 90 15.22 -14.68 -15.41
C PHE A 90 16.58 -14.13 -14.99
N ALA A 91 17.00 -13.02 -15.59
CA ALA A 91 18.30 -12.41 -15.32
C ALA A 91 18.38 -11.70 -13.96
N GLN A 92 17.25 -11.24 -13.42
CA GLN A 92 17.15 -10.35 -12.26
C GLN A 92 17.20 -11.09 -10.91
N ASN A 93 17.46 -12.40 -10.87
CA ASN A 93 17.24 -13.27 -9.70
C ASN A 93 15.86 -13.06 -9.03
N TRP A 94 14.90 -12.61 -9.84
CA TRP A 94 13.54 -12.28 -9.49
C TRP A 94 12.65 -12.81 -10.61
N TYR A 95 11.44 -13.23 -10.27
CA TYR A 95 10.45 -13.73 -11.23
C TYR A 95 9.10 -13.02 -11.00
N PRO A 96 8.28 -12.88 -12.06
CA PRO A 96 6.97 -12.25 -11.98
C PRO A 96 6.07 -12.85 -10.90
N LEU A 97 5.47 -11.97 -10.09
CA LEU A 97 4.41 -12.38 -9.18
C LEU A 97 3.09 -12.49 -9.94
N THR A 98 2.47 -13.65 -9.89
CA THR A 98 1.16 -13.91 -10.50
C THR A 98 0.16 -14.48 -9.49
N ASN A 99 -1.12 -14.28 -9.76
CA ASN A 99 -2.21 -14.97 -9.07
C ASN A 99 -3.10 -15.68 -10.10
N VAL A 100 -3.78 -16.75 -9.69
CA VAL A 100 -4.79 -17.41 -10.52
C VAL A 100 -6.07 -17.49 -9.68
N GLU A 101 -7.15 -16.89 -10.18
CA GLU A 101 -8.46 -16.92 -9.54
C GLU A 101 -9.52 -17.45 -10.49
N THR A 102 -10.42 -18.28 -9.98
CA THR A 102 -11.50 -18.87 -10.78
C THR A 102 -12.83 -18.22 -10.41
N PHE A 103 -13.55 -17.78 -11.43
CA PHE A 103 -14.89 -17.21 -11.31
C PHE A 103 -15.89 -18.11 -12.04
N LYS A 104 -17.13 -18.15 -11.54
CA LYS A 104 -18.22 -18.88 -12.20
C LYS A 104 -19.20 -17.89 -12.81
N LEU A 105 -19.13 -17.70 -14.14
CA LEU A 105 -19.96 -16.75 -14.87
C LEU A 105 -20.80 -17.49 -15.92
N SER A 106 -22.09 -17.17 -16.00
CA SER A 106 -23.02 -17.76 -16.98
C SER A 106 -23.00 -19.30 -17.02
N GLY A 107 -22.73 -19.96 -15.88
CA GLY A 107 -22.65 -21.42 -15.77
C GLY A 107 -21.30 -22.05 -16.12
N HIS A 108 -20.35 -21.26 -16.61
CA HIS A 108 -19.00 -21.68 -16.99
C HIS A 108 -17.95 -21.21 -15.97
N TYR A 109 -16.84 -21.95 -15.83
CA TYR A 109 -15.69 -21.46 -15.07
C TYR A 109 -14.75 -20.65 -15.96
N ILE A 110 -14.31 -19.50 -15.47
CA ILE A 110 -13.31 -18.62 -16.09
C ILE A 110 -12.14 -18.54 -15.13
N ASP A 111 -10.92 -18.72 -15.64
CA ASP A 111 -9.71 -18.48 -14.86
C ASP A 111 -9.13 -17.11 -15.23
N VAL A 112 -8.71 -16.33 -14.25
CA VAL A 112 -8.00 -15.07 -14.44
C VAL A 112 -6.60 -15.22 -13.90
N ILE A 113 -5.61 -15.06 -14.77
CA ILE A 113 -4.21 -14.88 -14.36
C ILE A 113 -3.98 -13.39 -14.14
N THR A 114 -3.81 -12.98 -12.88
CA THR A 114 -3.34 -11.62 -12.56
C THR A 114 -1.82 -11.61 -12.62
N ILE A 115 -1.24 -10.79 -13.48
CA ILE A 115 0.17 -10.43 -13.49
C ILE A 115 0.33 -9.17 -12.64
N LYS A 116 1.07 -9.27 -11.54
CA LYS A 116 1.23 -8.15 -10.62
C LYS A 116 2.16 -7.08 -11.18
N ASN A 117 1.77 -5.82 -11.02
CA ASN A 117 2.64 -4.69 -11.33
C ASN A 117 3.96 -4.82 -10.56
N SER A 118 5.05 -4.38 -11.17
CA SER A 118 6.34 -4.30 -10.51
C SER A 118 7.18 -3.16 -11.07
N ASN A 119 7.89 -2.46 -10.19
CA ASN A 119 8.96 -1.54 -10.57
C ASN A 119 10.26 -2.27 -10.91
N ASN A 120 10.34 -3.61 -10.77
CA ASN A 120 11.55 -4.38 -11.11
C ASN A 120 11.69 -4.71 -12.61
N VAL A 121 11.05 -3.93 -13.47
CA VAL A 121 11.13 -4.03 -14.93
C VAL A 121 12.30 -3.21 -15.49
N PRO A 122 12.76 -3.42 -16.73
CA PRO A 122 12.43 -4.56 -17.58
C PRO A 122 12.99 -5.88 -17.01
N ILE A 123 12.20 -6.94 -17.15
CA ILE A 123 12.67 -8.32 -16.98
C ILE A 123 13.00 -8.97 -18.32
N TYR A 124 13.97 -9.88 -18.29
CA TYR A 124 14.37 -10.64 -19.47
C TYR A 124 15.02 -11.96 -19.05
N LEU A 125 15.22 -12.84 -20.03
CA LEU A 125 15.80 -14.16 -19.82
C LEU A 125 17.33 -14.09 -19.97
N ASN A 126 18.07 -14.78 -19.10
CA ASN A 126 19.53 -14.96 -19.23
C ASN A 126 19.91 -16.25 -19.96
N ARG A 127 18.95 -17.12 -20.27
CA ARG A 127 19.12 -18.32 -21.11
C ARG A 127 17.97 -18.47 -22.09
N ARG A 128 18.26 -19.14 -23.20
CA ARG A 128 17.27 -19.49 -24.22
C ARG A 128 16.16 -20.38 -23.63
N VAL A 129 14.91 -20.06 -23.93
CA VAL A 129 13.73 -20.88 -23.61
C VAL A 129 13.08 -21.37 -24.90
N ASN A 130 12.87 -22.69 -25.01
CA ASN A 130 12.20 -23.29 -26.15
C ASN A 130 10.67 -23.18 -26.00
N ARG A 131 10.00 -23.03 -27.13
CA ARG A 131 8.54 -22.92 -27.27
C ARG A 131 8.12 -23.52 -28.60
N LYS A 132 6.82 -23.73 -28.80
CA LYS A 132 6.26 -24.02 -30.12
C LYS A 132 6.60 -22.86 -31.07
N GLY A 133 7.41 -23.14 -32.09
CA GLY A 133 7.93 -22.14 -33.03
C GLY A 133 9.31 -21.61 -32.66
N LYS A 134 9.54 -20.30 -32.88
CA LYS A 134 10.85 -19.67 -32.60
C LYS A 134 11.10 -19.58 -31.09
N PRO A 135 12.30 -19.94 -30.60
CA PRO A 135 12.65 -19.86 -29.18
C PRO A 135 12.77 -18.40 -28.70
N MET A 136 12.55 -18.17 -27.41
CA MET A 136 12.87 -16.89 -26.76
C MET A 136 14.38 -16.81 -26.51
N GLN A 137 15.00 -15.72 -26.95
CA GLN A 137 16.45 -15.55 -26.87
C GLN A 137 16.85 -14.80 -25.59
N PRO A 138 18.04 -15.10 -25.02
CA PRO A 138 18.53 -14.37 -23.87
C PRO A 138 18.82 -12.90 -24.21
N GLY A 139 18.58 -12.00 -23.26
CA GLY A 139 18.86 -10.56 -23.38
C GLY A 139 17.84 -9.73 -24.17
N LEU A 140 16.88 -10.36 -24.85
CA LEU A 140 15.78 -9.63 -25.50
C LEU A 140 14.73 -9.19 -24.46
N ILE A 141 14.28 -7.93 -24.59
CA ILE A 141 13.25 -7.36 -23.72
C ILE A 141 11.94 -7.36 -24.49
N TYR A 142 11.01 -8.20 -24.04
CA TYR A 142 9.67 -8.27 -24.61
C TYR A 142 8.71 -7.42 -23.79
N SER A 143 7.97 -6.52 -24.43
CA SER A 143 6.92 -5.74 -23.80
C SER A 143 5.67 -5.67 -24.67
N ARG A 144 4.55 -5.41 -24.01
CA ARG A 144 3.28 -5.14 -24.68
C ARG A 144 3.16 -3.66 -25.02
N ILE A 145 2.67 -3.35 -26.22
CA ILE A 145 2.30 -2.00 -26.66
C ILE A 145 0.87 -2.10 -27.18
N ASN A 146 -0.10 -1.52 -26.44
CA ASN A 146 -1.53 -1.72 -26.68
C ASN A 146 -1.88 -3.23 -26.68
N ASP A 147 -2.45 -3.74 -27.77
CA ASP A 147 -2.80 -5.17 -27.94
C ASP A 147 -1.65 -6.03 -28.49
N SER A 148 -0.50 -5.42 -28.79
CA SER A 148 0.57 -6.06 -29.55
C SER A 148 1.76 -6.46 -28.68
N ASN A 149 2.12 -7.74 -28.71
CA ASN A 149 3.33 -8.26 -28.07
C ASN A 149 4.57 -8.04 -28.96
N THR A 150 5.72 -7.74 -28.34
CA THR A 150 7.01 -7.65 -29.05
C THR A 150 7.28 -8.98 -29.80
N PRO A 151 7.70 -8.96 -31.08
CA PRO A 151 8.05 -10.17 -31.82
C PRO A 151 9.16 -10.98 -31.11
N VAL A 152 9.13 -12.29 -31.28
CA VAL A 152 9.93 -13.22 -30.44
C VAL A 152 11.44 -13.13 -30.68
N ASP A 153 11.86 -12.64 -31.84
CA ASP A 153 13.25 -12.54 -32.29
C ASP A 153 13.84 -11.12 -32.24
N GLU A 154 13.12 -10.15 -31.68
CA GLU A 154 13.61 -8.79 -31.47
C GLU A 154 13.28 -8.28 -30.06
N SER A 155 13.94 -7.20 -29.68
CA SER A 155 13.63 -6.46 -28.47
C SER A 155 12.56 -5.42 -28.77
N THR A 156 11.86 -4.95 -27.73
CA THR A 156 10.96 -3.82 -27.86
C THR A 156 11.68 -2.57 -28.36
N SER A 157 10.90 -1.59 -28.83
CA SER A 157 11.43 -0.31 -29.31
C SER A 157 12.22 0.44 -28.23
N ASP A 158 13.15 1.28 -28.66
CA ASP A 158 13.99 2.11 -27.78
C ASP A 158 13.15 2.97 -26.82
N ASN A 159 12.12 3.66 -27.33
CA ASN A 159 11.20 4.45 -26.52
C ASN A 159 10.54 3.62 -25.39
N GLN A 160 10.11 2.40 -25.70
CA GLN A 160 9.47 1.53 -24.72
C GLN A 160 10.49 1.03 -23.69
N LEU A 161 11.72 0.77 -24.12
CA LEU A 161 12.82 0.41 -23.24
C LEU A 161 13.15 1.53 -22.26
N GLU A 162 13.22 2.79 -22.73
CA GLU A 162 13.42 3.97 -21.88
C GLU A 162 12.32 4.09 -20.81
N LEU A 163 11.05 3.90 -21.18
CA LEU A 163 9.93 3.95 -20.24
C LEU A 163 10.04 2.87 -19.14
N LEU A 164 10.46 1.65 -19.50
CA LEU A 164 10.64 0.56 -18.52
C LEU A 164 11.80 0.86 -17.56
N TRP A 165 12.89 1.45 -18.04
CA TRP A 165 13.98 1.89 -17.17
C TRP A 165 13.61 3.08 -16.31
N ALA A 166 12.86 4.05 -16.86
CA ALA A 166 12.31 5.17 -16.09
C ALA A 166 11.46 4.64 -14.92
N LYS A 167 10.57 3.67 -15.18
CA LYS A 167 9.81 2.96 -14.15
C LYS A 167 10.70 2.26 -13.13
N ARG A 168 11.76 1.57 -13.57
CA ARG A 168 12.71 0.93 -12.66
C ARG A 168 13.33 1.89 -11.66
N PHE A 169 13.73 3.05 -12.16
CA PHE A 169 14.40 4.08 -11.38
C PHE A 169 13.42 5.09 -10.77
N HIS A 170 12.11 4.83 -10.87
CA HIS A 170 11.02 5.70 -10.40
C HIS A 170 11.12 7.12 -10.98
N LEU A 171 11.68 7.28 -12.18
CA LEU A 171 11.81 8.56 -12.89
C LEU A 171 10.51 8.96 -13.60
N ASP A 172 9.56 8.04 -13.70
CA ASP A 172 8.24 8.20 -14.31
C ASP A 172 7.14 8.61 -13.32
N VAL A 173 7.46 8.69 -12.03
CA VAL A 173 6.53 9.08 -10.96
C VAL A 173 6.88 10.44 -10.34
N SER A 174 5.97 10.96 -9.51
CA SER A 174 6.17 12.24 -8.85
C SER A 174 7.36 12.21 -7.89
N ILE A 175 7.89 13.39 -7.52
CA ILE A 175 8.95 13.48 -6.52
C ILE A 175 8.53 12.91 -5.16
N TYR A 176 7.24 13.00 -4.82
CA TYR A 176 6.67 12.42 -3.60
C TYR A 176 6.73 10.88 -3.63
N ASP A 177 6.39 10.27 -4.75
CA ASP A 177 6.43 8.81 -4.90
C ASP A 177 7.87 8.29 -4.98
N ARG A 178 8.79 9.07 -5.57
CA ARG A 178 10.22 8.81 -5.49
C ARG A 178 10.69 8.80 -4.03
N TYR A 179 10.29 9.79 -3.24
CA TYR A 179 10.58 9.85 -1.80
C TYR A 179 10.09 8.60 -1.08
N LYS A 180 8.83 8.21 -1.29
CA LYS A 180 8.26 6.98 -0.70
C LYS A 180 9.13 5.76 -1.01
N ALA A 181 9.60 5.61 -2.26
CA ALA A 181 10.43 4.48 -2.66
C ALA A 181 11.81 4.48 -1.99
N ILE A 182 12.51 5.61 -1.95
CA ILE A 182 13.86 5.68 -1.35
C ILE A 182 13.86 5.63 0.18
N LEU A 183 12.74 6.00 0.84
CA LEU A 183 12.59 5.90 2.29
C LEU A 183 12.42 4.46 2.78
N MET A 184 12.07 3.52 1.89
CA MET A 184 12.04 2.09 2.21
C MET A 184 13.44 1.46 2.35
N HIS A 185 14.50 2.23 2.08
CA HIS A 185 15.89 1.81 2.12
C HIS A 185 16.70 2.67 3.10
N PRO A 186 16.40 2.62 4.42
CA PRO A 186 17.08 3.43 5.43
C PRO A 186 18.61 3.26 5.41
N GLU A 187 19.12 2.11 4.96
CA GLU A 187 20.55 1.84 4.78
C GLU A 187 21.25 2.72 3.73
N ASP A 188 20.50 3.33 2.82
CA ASP A 188 21.01 4.25 1.79
C ASP A 188 21.00 5.72 2.25
N TRP A 189 20.68 5.98 3.52
CA TRP A 189 20.64 7.33 4.11
C TRP A 189 21.72 7.51 5.18
N GLU A 190 22.22 8.74 5.28
CA GLU A 190 23.14 9.13 6.34
C GLU A 190 22.50 10.20 7.22
N GLN A 191 22.53 9.96 8.53
CA GLN A 191 22.09 10.90 9.55
C GLN A 191 23.23 11.89 9.84
N ILE A 192 22.90 13.17 9.82
CA ILE A 192 23.81 14.29 10.10
C ILE A 192 23.19 15.11 11.22
N ILE A 193 23.94 15.30 12.29
CA ILE A 193 23.59 16.23 13.36
C ILE A 193 24.39 17.51 13.12
N THR A 194 23.69 18.62 12.92
CA THR A 194 24.31 19.93 12.70
C THR A 194 24.87 20.49 14.01
N GLU A 195 25.74 21.51 13.93
CA GLU A 195 26.31 22.17 15.12
C GLU A 195 25.24 22.73 16.06
N ASP A 196 24.11 23.17 15.51
CA ASP A 196 22.94 23.67 16.26
C ASP A 196 22.02 22.55 16.78
N ASN A 197 22.49 21.30 16.77
CA ASN A 197 21.77 20.11 17.22
C ASN A 197 20.45 19.82 16.46
N HIS A 198 20.30 20.36 15.24
CA HIS A 198 19.25 19.92 14.32
C HIS A 198 19.66 18.66 13.59
N GLU A 199 18.73 17.74 13.48
CA GLU A 199 18.91 16.48 12.79
C GLU A 199 18.54 16.61 11.31
N SER A 200 19.35 16.01 10.46
CA SER A 200 19.12 15.94 9.02
C SER A 200 19.47 14.55 8.51
N TYR A 201 18.79 14.12 7.45
CA TYR A 201 19.10 12.88 6.76
C TYR A 201 19.34 13.17 5.29
N ILE A 202 20.43 12.64 4.73
CA ILE A 202 20.78 12.81 3.33
C ILE A 202 20.77 11.46 2.63
N TYR A 203 20.10 11.39 1.49
CA TYR A 203 20.11 10.20 0.65
C TYR A 203 21.43 10.10 -0.11
N LEU A 204 22.18 9.03 0.11
CA LEU A 204 23.57 8.91 -0.37
C LEU A 204 23.68 8.81 -1.89
N ARG A 205 22.65 8.30 -2.57
CA ARG A 205 22.68 8.09 -4.03
C ARG A 205 22.26 9.32 -4.83
N ASP A 206 21.50 10.23 -4.21
CA ASP A 206 21.10 11.51 -4.79
C ASP A 206 20.91 12.53 -3.64
N PRO A 207 21.96 13.29 -3.27
CA PRO A 207 21.93 14.25 -2.15
C PRO A 207 20.94 15.40 -2.31
N ASN A 208 20.26 15.51 -3.46
CA ASN A 208 19.13 16.42 -3.58
C ASN A 208 17.95 15.99 -2.71
N PHE A 209 17.83 14.70 -2.36
CA PHE A 209 16.85 14.23 -1.39
C PHE A 209 17.42 14.41 0.02
N ALA A 210 16.82 15.31 0.79
CA ALA A 210 17.19 15.55 2.17
C ALA A 210 15.95 15.62 3.07
N ILE A 211 16.15 15.29 4.34
CA ILE A 211 15.14 15.42 5.39
C ILE A 211 15.74 16.29 6.48
N LYS A 212 14.93 17.19 7.04
CA LYS A 212 15.32 18.04 8.18
C LYS A 212 14.28 17.97 9.26
N VAL A 213 14.71 17.92 10.50
CA VAL A 213 13.84 17.94 11.68
C VAL A 213 14.12 19.22 12.47
N ASP A 214 13.08 20.01 12.69
CA ASP A 214 13.10 21.25 13.46
C ASP A 214 12.22 21.10 14.72
N GLY A 215 12.65 21.63 15.87
CA GLY A 215 11.87 21.62 17.10
C GLY A 215 12.72 21.42 18.36
N PRO A 216 12.08 21.31 19.55
CA PRO A 216 10.63 21.30 19.76
C PRO A 216 9.98 22.68 19.53
N LEU A 217 8.70 22.68 19.13
CA LEU A 217 7.91 23.91 18.93
C LEU A 217 7.39 24.46 20.25
N GLU A 218 8.01 25.53 20.76
CA GLU A 218 7.65 26.14 22.05
C GLU A 218 6.26 26.81 22.06
N ASN A 219 5.75 27.21 20.89
CA ASN A 219 4.50 27.97 20.74
C ASN A 219 3.28 27.13 20.37
N LYS A 220 3.44 25.81 20.19
CA LYS A 220 2.31 24.91 19.97
C LYS A 220 1.83 24.42 21.32
N ASN A 221 0.56 24.70 21.61
CA ASN A 221 -0.15 24.21 22.78
C ASN A 221 0.18 22.71 23.01
N SER A 222 0.56 22.37 24.25
CA SER A 222 0.67 21.02 24.81
C SER A 222 -0.69 20.29 24.77
N HIS A 223 -1.14 19.92 23.58
CA HIS A 223 -2.39 19.20 23.39
C HIS A 223 -2.29 17.71 23.76
N PHE A 224 -3.43 17.16 24.15
CA PHE A 224 -3.65 15.74 24.38
C PHE A 224 -4.42 15.18 23.19
N GLU A 225 -3.87 14.16 22.55
CA GLU A 225 -4.43 13.60 21.32
C GLU A 225 -4.77 12.13 21.50
N SER A 226 -5.86 11.67 20.88
CA SER A 226 -6.34 10.28 21.04
C SER A 226 -5.34 9.24 20.54
N PHE A 227 -4.47 9.59 19.58
CA PHE A 227 -3.41 8.72 19.06
C PHE A 227 -2.26 8.47 20.05
N MET A 228 -2.22 9.18 21.18
CA MET A 228 -1.25 9.01 22.27
C MET A 228 -1.83 8.29 23.48
N MET A 229 -3.10 7.88 23.45
CA MET A 229 -3.84 7.48 24.66
C MET A 229 -3.21 6.29 25.41
N SER A 230 -2.50 5.41 24.72
CA SER A 230 -1.80 4.23 25.26
C SER A 230 -0.42 4.55 25.83
N GLU A 231 0.19 5.68 25.47
CA GLU A 231 1.49 6.13 26.00
C GLU A 231 1.43 6.42 27.51
N PHE A 232 2.51 6.20 28.26
CA PHE A 232 2.51 6.51 29.68
C PHE A 232 2.31 8.01 29.92
N ASN A 233 3.08 8.82 29.19
CA ASN A 233 2.91 10.27 29.13
C ASN A 233 2.24 10.66 27.81
N ILE A 234 1.01 11.18 27.91
CA ILE A 234 0.16 11.49 26.75
C ILE A 234 0.24 12.95 26.30
N ARG A 235 1.16 13.73 26.88
CA ARG A 235 1.41 15.12 26.46
C ARG A 235 2.24 15.10 25.18
N VAL A 236 1.72 15.71 24.12
CA VAL A 236 2.45 15.80 22.84
C VAL A 236 3.51 16.89 22.91
N GLU A 237 4.73 16.53 22.49
CA GLU A 237 5.79 17.49 22.14
C GLU A 237 5.93 17.49 20.62
N TRP A 238 6.00 18.67 20.02
CA TRP A 238 5.87 18.83 18.58
C TRP A 238 7.20 19.16 17.93
N PHE A 239 7.62 18.34 16.98
CA PHE A 239 8.71 18.61 16.04
C PHE A 239 8.12 18.72 14.63
N ILE A 240 8.86 19.31 13.70
CA ILE A 240 8.49 19.38 12.29
C ILE A 240 9.53 18.59 11.51
N ILE A 241 9.06 17.59 10.77
CA ILE A 241 9.86 16.91 9.75
C ILE A 241 9.56 17.51 8.39
N LYS A 242 10.60 17.79 7.60
CA LYS A 242 10.51 18.39 6.27
C LYS A 242 11.29 17.57 5.25
N LEU A 243 10.69 17.34 4.10
CA LEU A 243 11.31 16.69 2.94
C LEU A 243 11.71 17.75 1.91
N PHE A 244 12.95 17.69 1.43
CA PHE A 244 13.53 18.64 0.49
C PHE A 244 14.01 17.96 -0.80
N TYR A 245 13.61 18.48 -1.95
CA TYR A 245 14.27 18.17 -3.22
C TYR A 245 15.09 19.37 -3.70
N GLY A 246 16.42 19.24 -3.63
CA GLY A 246 17.34 20.35 -3.77
C GLY A 246 17.07 21.39 -2.66
N ASN A 247 16.75 22.61 -3.05
CA ASN A 247 16.42 23.69 -2.11
C ASN A 247 14.92 23.86 -1.85
N ASN A 248 14.07 23.02 -2.46
CA ASN A 248 12.63 23.16 -2.33
C ASN A 248 12.10 22.23 -1.23
N GLU A 249 11.45 22.79 -0.23
CA GLU A 249 10.59 22.01 0.67
C GLU A 249 9.40 21.51 -0.14
N ILE A 250 9.25 20.19 -0.25
CA ILE A 250 8.16 19.58 -1.00
C ILE A 250 7.05 19.05 -0.09
N TYR A 251 7.37 18.75 1.17
CA TYR A 251 6.44 18.19 2.14
C TYR A 251 6.93 18.50 3.53
N TYR A 252 6.01 18.72 4.46
CA TYR A 252 6.30 18.72 5.89
C TYR A 252 5.19 18.01 6.64
N ASN A 253 5.52 17.49 7.82
CA ASN A 253 4.54 17.00 8.77
C ASN A 253 5.07 17.17 10.20
N TYR A 254 4.26 16.82 11.20
CA TYR A 254 4.69 16.82 12.59
C TYR A 254 5.28 15.48 12.97
N ASP A 255 6.43 15.56 13.61
CA ASP A 255 7.12 14.46 14.25
C ASP A 255 6.93 14.57 15.77
N ILE A 256 6.72 13.44 16.43
CA ILE A 256 6.31 13.35 17.83
C ILE A 256 7.14 12.26 18.52
N PRO A 257 7.98 12.61 19.50
CA PRO A 257 8.64 11.61 20.33
C PRO A 257 7.62 10.90 21.21
N ILE A 258 7.76 9.58 21.30
CA ILE A 258 6.93 8.70 22.12
C ILE A 258 7.82 7.82 23.01
N ASP A 259 7.22 7.12 23.98
CA ASP A 259 7.93 6.20 24.90
C ASP A 259 9.20 6.84 25.52
N ASP A 260 9.01 8.01 26.15
CA ASP A 260 10.09 8.83 26.72
C ASP A 260 11.23 9.16 25.72
N SER A 261 10.85 9.41 24.45
CA SER A 261 11.75 9.71 23.32
C SER A 261 12.62 8.52 22.88
N SER A 262 12.19 7.29 23.16
CA SER A 262 12.84 6.08 22.64
C SER A 262 12.51 5.82 21.17
N ALA A 263 11.37 6.35 20.70
CA ALA A 263 10.88 6.24 19.33
C ALA A 263 10.18 7.54 18.92
N GLU A 264 9.94 7.68 17.62
CA GLU A 264 9.23 8.82 17.03
C GLU A 264 8.11 8.37 16.10
N ILE A 265 7.04 9.16 16.01
CA ILE A 265 5.97 8.95 15.05
C ILE A 265 5.71 10.23 14.28
N ILE A 266 5.42 10.07 12.99
CA ILE A 266 4.83 11.15 12.22
C ILE A 266 3.34 11.14 12.47
N ILE A 267 2.75 12.29 12.80
CA ILE A 267 1.34 12.37 13.17
C ILE A 267 0.44 11.59 12.18
N PRO A 268 -0.41 10.68 12.69
CA PRO A 268 -1.35 9.94 11.85
C PRO A 268 -2.39 10.88 11.23
N ASP A 269 -2.95 10.49 10.08
CA ASP A 269 -3.98 11.28 9.42
C ASP A 269 -5.25 11.31 10.28
N HIS A 270 -5.78 12.52 10.52
CA HIS A 270 -7.06 12.74 11.19
C HIS A 270 -8.20 12.72 10.17
N HIS A 271 -9.18 11.85 10.38
CA HIS A 271 -10.29 11.66 9.46
C HIS A 271 -11.65 11.67 10.15
N PHE A 272 -12.67 12.09 9.39
CA PHE A 272 -14.05 12.20 9.86
C PHE A 272 -14.96 11.28 9.02
N ILE A 273 -15.78 10.49 9.71
CA ILE A 273 -16.84 9.70 9.12
C ILE A 273 -18.17 10.36 9.47
N ASN A 274 -18.90 10.82 8.46
CA ASN A 274 -20.30 11.21 8.64
C ASN A 274 -21.09 9.95 8.99
N VAL A 275 -21.82 9.93 10.11
CA VAL A 275 -22.51 8.73 10.58
C VAL A 275 -24.04 8.80 10.55
N ASN A 276 -24.61 9.94 10.12
CA ASN A 276 -26.02 10.08 9.85
C ASN A 276 -26.29 11.23 8.85
N SER A 277 -27.56 11.42 8.48
CA SER A 277 -28.01 12.49 7.59
C SER A 277 -27.97 13.90 8.19
N VAL A 278 -27.58 14.04 9.46
CA VAL A 278 -27.57 15.29 10.22
C VAL A 278 -26.12 15.66 10.56
N PHE A 279 -25.22 15.69 9.57
CA PHE A 279 -23.82 16.15 9.69
C PHE A 279 -23.13 15.86 11.04
N ASN A 280 -23.40 14.69 11.64
CA ASN A 280 -22.80 14.29 12.90
C ASN A 280 -21.62 13.41 12.53
N GLY A 281 -20.42 13.98 12.57
CA GLY A 281 -19.18 13.29 12.27
C GLY A 281 -18.61 12.64 13.51
N ILE A 282 -18.03 11.46 13.36
CA ILE A 282 -17.09 10.90 14.34
C ILE A 282 -15.70 10.88 13.73
N SER A 283 -14.69 11.27 14.50
CA SER A 283 -13.31 11.34 14.05
C SER A 283 -12.46 10.19 14.60
N TYR A 284 -11.34 9.93 13.93
CA TYR A 284 -10.32 8.99 14.35
C TYR A 284 -9.00 9.29 13.65
N HIS A 285 -7.93 8.70 14.17
CA HIS A 285 -6.61 8.74 13.58
C HIS A 285 -6.27 7.43 12.87
N CYS A 286 -5.61 7.52 11.72
CA CYS A 286 -5.18 6.35 10.99
C CYS A 286 -3.88 6.55 10.20
N TYR A 287 -3.22 5.44 9.89
CA TYR A 287 -2.15 5.35 8.91
C TYR A 287 -2.63 4.60 7.69
N ILE A 288 -2.15 5.02 6.52
CA ILE A 288 -2.19 4.23 5.30
C ILE A 288 -0.75 3.83 4.96
N LYS A 289 -0.49 2.53 4.79
CA LYS A 289 0.87 2.00 4.71
C LYS A 289 1.69 2.51 3.52
N ASP A 290 1.04 2.92 2.45
CA ASP A 290 1.66 3.48 1.24
C ASP A 290 1.75 5.02 1.26
N GLU A 291 1.45 5.65 2.39
CA GLU A 291 1.51 7.10 2.57
C GLU A 291 2.67 7.56 3.46
N LEU A 292 3.10 8.81 3.24
CA LEU A 292 4.28 9.39 3.87
C LEU A 292 4.28 9.32 5.41
N PRO A 293 3.16 9.56 6.15
CA PRO A 293 3.18 9.45 7.61
C PRO A 293 3.62 8.07 8.10
N TYR A 294 3.13 6.99 7.48
CA TYR A 294 3.53 5.63 7.85
C TYR A 294 4.98 5.34 7.45
N ILE A 295 5.34 5.68 6.22
CA ILE A 295 6.68 5.39 5.68
C ILE A 295 7.75 6.14 6.48
N LEU A 296 7.54 7.43 6.78
CA LEU A 296 8.46 8.23 7.56
C LEU A 296 8.57 7.74 9.01
N THR A 297 7.46 7.33 9.63
CA THR A 297 7.49 6.73 10.97
C THR A 297 8.40 5.51 11.00
N ASN A 298 8.31 4.59 10.04
CA ASN A 298 9.23 3.45 10.00
C ASN A 298 10.67 3.89 9.70
N PHE A 299 10.87 4.76 8.71
CA PHE A 299 12.18 5.23 8.27
C PHE A 299 12.99 5.84 9.42
N ILE A 300 12.42 6.78 10.19
CA ILE A 300 13.15 7.48 11.27
C ILE A 300 13.61 6.48 12.34
N ASN A 301 12.71 5.58 12.76
CA ASN A 301 13.03 4.59 13.79
C ASN A 301 14.04 3.54 13.30
N ASP A 302 13.99 3.19 12.01
CA ASP A 302 14.96 2.28 11.39
C ASP A 302 16.35 2.92 11.31
N VAL A 303 16.46 4.16 10.83
CA VAL A 303 17.74 4.88 10.72
C VAL A 303 18.37 5.11 12.09
N ARG A 304 17.57 5.44 13.11
CA ARG A 304 18.06 5.60 14.48
C ARG A 304 18.34 4.28 15.20
N ASN A 305 18.14 3.14 14.54
CA ASN A 305 18.35 1.80 15.10
C ASN A 305 17.60 1.59 16.43
N VAL A 306 16.34 2.04 16.51
CA VAL A 306 15.52 1.91 17.73
C VAL A 306 15.34 0.43 18.06
N SER A 307 16.06 -0.05 19.07
CA SER A 307 15.88 -1.38 19.62
C SER A 307 14.49 -1.45 20.29
N TYR A 308 13.77 -2.56 20.13
CA TYR A 308 12.44 -2.81 20.72
C TYR A 308 11.23 -2.18 20.00
N ALA A 309 11.24 -2.17 18.67
CA ALA A 309 10.08 -1.81 17.83
C ALA A 309 8.74 -2.39 18.32
N GLY A 310 8.73 -3.59 18.89
CA GLY A 310 7.50 -4.22 19.37
C GLY A 310 6.77 -3.50 20.50
N TYR A 311 7.44 -2.78 21.40
CA TYR A 311 6.78 -2.20 22.58
C TYR A 311 6.01 -0.92 22.24
N TRP A 312 6.72 0.13 21.78
CA TRP A 312 6.10 1.40 21.42
C TRP A 312 5.10 1.24 20.26
N TRP A 313 5.39 0.37 19.29
CA TRP A 313 4.48 0.14 18.17
C TRP A 313 3.16 -0.49 18.61
N ASN A 314 3.13 -1.26 19.70
CA ASN A 314 1.88 -1.77 20.25
C ASN A 314 0.97 -0.65 20.77
N HIS A 315 1.52 0.44 21.31
CA HIS A 315 0.73 1.60 21.72
C HIS A 315 0.18 2.35 20.51
N VAL A 316 1.04 2.66 19.53
CA VAL A 316 0.62 3.31 18.27
C VAL A 316 -0.46 2.48 17.56
N THR A 317 -0.27 1.17 17.47
CA THR A 317 -1.25 0.24 16.89
C THR A 317 -2.44 -0.06 17.77
N ALA A 318 -2.46 0.32 19.05
CA ALA A 318 -3.66 0.29 19.88
C ALA A 318 -4.54 1.52 19.62
N ASP A 319 -3.93 2.68 19.41
CA ASP A 319 -4.64 3.96 19.31
C ASP A 319 -5.01 4.39 17.89
N ASN A 320 -4.36 3.83 16.86
CA ASN A 320 -4.58 4.22 15.47
C ASN A 320 -5.09 3.07 14.62
N VAL A 321 -5.92 3.36 13.61
CA VAL A 321 -6.27 2.35 12.59
C VAL A 321 -5.18 2.28 11.54
N PHE A 322 -4.82 1.08 11.09
CA PHE A 322 -3.88 0.89 10.00
C PHE A 322 -4.61 0.32 8.80
N TYR A 323 -4.49 1.01 7.67
CA TYR A 323 -4.98 0.57 6.38
C TYR A 323 -3.82 0.28 5.46
N GLU A 324 -4.00 -0.70 4.60
CA GLU A 324 -3.06 -1.04 3.57
C GLU A 324 -3.15 -0.10 2.37
N THR A 325 -4.35 0.42 2.08
CA THR A 325 -4.61 1.31 0.95
C THR A 325 -5.74 2.29 1.24
N LYS A 326 -5.79 3.40 0.51
CA LYS A 326 -6.94 4.34 0.52
C LYS A 326 -8.27 3.67 0.21
N LYS A 327 -8.28 2.65 -0.65
CA LYS A 327 -9.51 1.92 -1.00
C LYS A 327 -10.01 1.05 0.16
N GLU A 328 -9.09 0.39 0.88
CA GLU A 328 -9.45 -0.37 2.08
C GLU A 328 -10.04 0.55 3.16
N LYS A 329 -9.42 1.73 3.36
CA LYS A 329 -9.95 2.76 4.25
C LYS A 329 -11.40 3.12 3.89
N ALA A 330 -11.66 3.50 2.64
CA ALA A 330 -13.01 3.84 2.17
C ALA A 330 -14.02 2.71 2.37
N TYR A 331 -13.60 1.45 2.20
CA TYR A 331 -14.44 0.28 2.44
C TYR A 331 -14.85 0.17 3.92
N TYR A 332 -13.92 0.28 4.87
CA TYR A 332 -14.26 0.21 6.29
C TYR A 332 -15.04 1.43 6.78
N GLU A 333 -14.73 2.63 6.29
CA GLU A 333 -15.51 3.84 6.60
C GLU A 333 -16.97 3.69 6.15
N LYS A 334 -17.21 3.09 4.97
CA LYS A 334 -18.56 2.76 4.50
C LYS A 334 -19.24 1.74 5.42
N LEU A 335 -18.53 0.69 5.86
CA LEU A 335 -19.09 -0.27 6.81
C LEU A 335 -19.46 0.36 8.15
N VAL A 336 -18.68 1.33 8.63
CA VAL A 336 -19.02 2.10 9.83
C VAL A 336 -20.30 2.87 9.61
N PHE A 337 -20.40 3.63 8.51
CA PHE A 337 -21.61 4.38 8.14
C PHE A 337 -22.85 3.48 8.09
N ASP A 338 -22.77 2.36 7.36
CA ASP A 338 -23.89 1.45 7.13
C ASP A 338 -24.38 0.75 8.43
N ASN A 339 -23.49 0.59 9.41
CA ASN A 339 -23.79 -0.11 10.66
C ASN A 339 -24.04 0.83 11.86
N TYR A 340 -23.65 2.11 11.78
CA TYR A 340 -23.55 3.01 12.93
C TYR A 340 -24.82 3.01 13.80
N GLU A 341 -25.99 3.23 13.20
CA GLU A 341 -27.26 3.30 13.93
C GLU A 341 -27.59 2.02 14.72
N LYS A 342 -27.15 0.86 14.22
CA LYS A 342 -27.37 -0.44 14.87
C LYS A 342 -26.43 -0.67 16.06
N VAL A 343 -25.25 -0.07 16.04
CA VAL A 343 -24.17 -0.37 17.01
C VAL A 343 -23.84 0.80 17.94
N LYS A 344 -24.37 2.01 17.69
CA LYS A 344 -24.03 3.23 18.44
C LYS A 344 -24.19 3.09 19.96
N SER A 345 -25.23 2.42 20.43
CA SER A 345 -25.48 2.24 21.87
C SER A 345 -24.57 1.20 22.52
N SER A 346 -24.00 0.26 21.75
CA SER A 346 -23.18 -0.83 22.28
C SER A 346 -21.68 -0.63 22.07
N GLU A 347 -21.27 -0.02 20.96
CA GLU A 347 -19.85 0.13 20.59
C GLU A 347 -19.34 1.57 20.76
N PHE A 348 -20.23 2.56 20.83
CA PHE A 348 -19.87 3.99 20.88
C PHE A 348 -20.40 4.71 22.13
N ALA A 349 -20.88 3.95 23.13
CA ALA A 349 -21.25 4.52 24.43
C ALA A 349 -20.00 4.74 25.27
N SER A 350 -19.79 5.99 25.70
CA SER A 350 -18.71 6.34 26.64
C SER A 350 -18.85 5.58 27.96
N ASP A 351 -17.71 5.12 28.48
CA ASP A 351 -17.59 4.48 29.77
C ASP A 351 -17.07 5.50 30.82
N PRO A 352 -17.87 5.83 31.85
CA PRO A 352 -17.45 6.77 32.89
C PRO A 352 -16.13 6.41 33.58
N GLU A 353 -15.81 5.12 33.73
CA GLU A 353 -14.56 4.69 34.35
C GLU A 353 -13.36 5.00 33.45
N THR A 354 -13.48 4.71 32.16
CA THR A 354 -12.47 5.07 31.14
C THR A 354 -12.26 6.58 31.06
N VAL A 355 -13.32 7.38 31.02
CA VAL A 355 -13.22 8.85 31.02
C VAL A 355 -12.50 9.38 32.27
N GLN A 356 -12.81 8.80 33.43
CA GLN A 356 -12.17 9.19 34.70
C GLN A 356 -10.69 8.80 34.73
N TYR A 357 -10.34 7.62 34.20
CA TYR A 357 -8.96 7.19 34.03
C TYR A 357 -8.18 8.16 33.14
N LEU A 358 -8.72 8.52 31.96
CA LEU A 358 -8.09 9.46 31.03
C LEU A 358 -7.96 10.86 31.63
N THR A 359 -8.98 11.34 32.34
CA THR A 359 -8.94 12.62 33.08
C THR A 359 -7.77 12.64 34.08
N ASN A 360 -7.54 11.54 34.79
CA ASN A 360 -6.44 11.44 35.74
C ASN A 360 -5.08 11.36 35.01
N LYS A 361 -5.01 10.63 33.90
CA LYS A 361 -3.81 10.52 33.07
C LYS A 361 -3.37 11.88 32.51
N ILE A 362 -4.31 12.65 31.97
CA ILE A 362 -4.07 14.02 31.49
C ILE A 362 -3.47 14.90 32.60
N LYS A 363 -4.05 14.84 33.81
CA LYS A 363 -3.56 15.61 34.96
C LYS A 363 -2.14 15.20 35.36
N LEU A 364 -1.82 13.90 35.35
CA LEU A 364 -0.50 13.38 35.68
C LEU A 364 0.57 13.77 34.64
N SER A 365 0.21 13.75 33.35
CA SER A 365 1.07 14.24 32.27
C SER A 365 1.36 15.75 32.35
N GLY A 366 0.56 16.50 33.10
CA GLY A 366 0.74 17.93 33.34
C GLY A 366 0.27 18.79 32.17
N THR A 367 -0.55 19.81 32.46
CA THR A 367 -1.19 20.65 31.44
C THR A 367 -0.41 21.91 31.08
N ARG A 368 0.71 22.21 31.77
CA ARG A 368 1.53 23.43 31.58
C ARG A 368 0.75 24.75 31.48
N GLY A 369 -0.41 24.83 32.14
CA GLY A 369 -1.25 26.05 32.15
C GLY A 369 -2.27 26.13 31.01
N GLU A 370 -2.45 25.07 30.22
CA GLU A 370 -3.56 25.00 29.28
C GLU A 370 -4.91 25.02 29.99
N GLY A 371 -5.70 26.03 29.65
CA GLY A 371 -7.09 26.18 30.09
C GLY A 371 -8.01 25.37 29.19
N GLY A 372 -8.80 24.47 29.78
CA GLY A 372 -9.79 23.67 29.07
C GLY A 372 -10.53 22.74 30.03
N ASP A 373 -11.69 22.25 29.60
CA ASP A 373 -12.40 21.20 30.34
C ASP A 373 -11.71 19.85 30.08
N ILE A 374 -10.84 19.43 31.00
CA ILE A 374 -10.10 18.16 30.91
C ILE A 374 -11.04 16.97 30.74
N THR A 375 -12.22 17.01 31.38
CA THR A 375 -13.19 15.93 31.26
C THR A 375 -13.82 15.90 29.87
N LEU A 376 -14.01 17.06 29.23
CA LEU A 376 -14.43 17.12 27.84
C LEU A 376 -13.35 16.55 26.91
N ILE A 377 -12.08 16.93 27.10
CA ILE A 377 -10.94 16.40 26.33
C ILE A 377 -10.88 14.87 26.45
N ALA A 378 -10.95 14.35 27.68
CA ALA A 378 -10.95 12.91 27.94
C ALA A 378 -12.11 12.18 27.25
N LYS A 379 -13.31 12.79 27.22
CA LYS A 379 -14.47 12.23 26.51
C LYS A 379 -14.28 12.19 25.00
N GLU A 380 -13.73 13.25 24.41
CA GLU A 380 -13.48 13.26 22.96
C GLU A 380 -12.40 12.25 22.57
N MET A 381 -11.30 12.16 23.34
CA MET A 381 -10.27 11.13 23.13
C MET A 381 -10.84 9.71 23.20
N GLU A 382 -11.69 9.43 24.19
CA GLU A 382 -12.35 8.14 24.32
C GLU A 382 -13.24 7.84 23.10
N LYS A 383 -14.05 8.79 22.65
CA LYS A 383 -14.94 8.62 21.48
C LYS A 383 -14.16 8.26 20.22
N GLU A 384 -13.07 8.96 19.94
CA GLU A 384 -12.21 8.65 18.80
C GLU A 384 -11.62 7.23 18.93
N HIS A 385 -11.17 6.87 20.13
CA HIS A 385 -10.62 5.55 20.40
C HIS A 385 -11.66 4.41 20.32
N LEU A 386 -12.93 4.66 20.66
CA LEU A 386 -14.02 3.70 20.44
C LEU A 386 -14.22 3.41 18.95
N LEU A 387 -14.13 4.43 18.08
CA LEU A 387 -14.17 4.24 16.63
C LEU A 387 -12.99 3.39 16.14
N VAL A 388 -11.78 3.67 16.62
CA VAL A 388 -10.59 2.88 16.31
C VAL A 388 -10.79 1.41 16.68
N LYS A 389 -11.28 1.12 17.90
CA LYS A 389 -11.59 -0.24 18.37
C LYS A 389 -12.62 -0.93 17.48
N TYR A 390 -13.68 -0.21 17.10
CA TYR A 390 -14.73 -0.77 16.24
C TYR A 390 -14.22 -1.11 14.83
N ILE A 391 -13.43 -0.23 14.20
CA ILE A 391 -12.85 -0.51 12.87
C ILE A 391 -11.90 -1.72 12.94
N LYS A 392 -11.05 -1.81 13.96
CA LYS A 392 -10.17 -2.98 14.16
C LYS A 392 -10.95 -4.28 14.36
N LYS A 393 -12.09 -4.21 15.07
CA LYS A 393 -13.01 -5.35 15.21
C LYS A 393 -13.61 -5.78 13.86
N LEU A 394 -13.89 -4.84 12.95
CA LEU A 394 -14.29 -5.16 11.58
C LEU A 394 -13.14 -5.81 10.78
N GLN A 395 -11.92 -5.27 10.87
CA GLN A 395 -10.73 -5.79 10.18
C GLN A 395 -10.38 -7.23 10.58
N SER A 396 -10.44 -7.54 11.87
CA SER A 396 -10.18 -8.89 12.41
C SER A 396 -11.22 -9.94 11.96
N LYS A 397 -12.50 -9.56 11.89
CA LYS A 397 -13.55 -10.44 11.35
C LYS A 397 -13.32 -10.79 9.88
N ASN A 398 -12.96 -9.81 9.05
CA ASN A 398 -12.71 -10.02 7.62
C ASN A 398 -11.45 -10.88 7.36
N SER A 399 -10.42 -10.74 8.19
CA SER A 399 -9.20 -11.56 8.11
C SER A 399 -9.46 -13.04 8.42
N THR A 400 -10.50 -13.34 9.19
CA THR A 400 -10.90 -14.71 9.56
C THR A 400 -11.79 -15.35 8.48
N GLN A 401 -12.49 -14.56 7.66
CA GLN A 401 -13.30 -15.05 6.53
C GLN A 401 -12.49 -15.26 5.23
N SER A 402 -11.24 -14.78 5.19
CA SER A 402 -10.34 -14.88 4.03
C SER A 402 -9.30 -16.01 4.15
N LYS A 403 -9.38 -16.82 5.21
CA LYS A 403 -8.63 -18.07 5.41
C LYS A 403 -9.59 -19.23 5.27
#